data_AF-A0A7Y7BGS8-F1
#
_entry.id   AF-A0A7Y7BGS8-F1
#
_cell.length_a   1.000
_cell.length_b   1.000
_cell.length_c   1.000
_cell.angle_alpha   90.00
_cell.angle_beta   90.00
_cell.angle_gamma   90.00
#
_symmetry.space_group_name_H-M   'P 1'
#
loop_
_entity.id
_entity.type
_entity.pdbx_description
1 polymer ?
#
loop_
_entity_poly.entity_id
_entity_poly.type
_entity_poly.pdbx_seq_one_letter_code
_entity_poly.pdbx_strand_id
1 'polypeptide(L)'
;MLRHIFSLMLCLLSCSVFAQSSKQECYSYLRTYTPESLGILKIIENIPSKHKIKGITITLSRGFKPENYFRGRTETDKISSLNTVIHESHHEFNSAYAYVLLSHEPPKDYEFADEYSAFYYADDDIILVKHGEIFNSNELKREIPKELQSFRYKPYIAPRSNLGSQVQGIYGLLDEFHSYYLGTKASMETFTYYQELAKTDIQAYLDFISNTCSSSWAFYEFKYFSLKYLQKAKNDYPETYKELMANNELRRIYTKTSTAFEQLVEEFHQKEKQIMEQAKAAGVESYTDDEYFWIDNRGVGNRGDKTEALKAELNKQEMVALHRAFILN
;
A
#
# COMPACT_ATOMS: atom_id res chain seq x y z
N MET A 1 23.73 47.72 7.53
CA MET A 1 23.03 46.89 6.51
C MET A 1 23.73 45.58 6.13
N LEU A 2 24.99 45.29 6.55
CA LEU A 2 25.66 44.02 6.21
C LEU A 2 25.55 42.88 7.26
N ARG A 3 25.01 43.12 8.45
CA ARG A 3 24.92 42.12 9.54
C ARG A 3 23.64 41.28 9.57
N HIS A 4 22.67 41.55 8.69
CA HIS A 4 21.41 40.78 8.62
C HIS A 4 21.33 39.82 7.42
N ILE A 5 22.33 39.83 6.53
CA ILE A 5 22.41 38.90 5.39
C ILE A 5 23.13 37.59 5.79
N PHE A 6 24.06 37.63 6.76
CA PHE A 6 24.80 36.45 7.21
C PHE A 6 24.00 35.47 8.08
N SER A 7 23.02 35.95 8.86
CA SER A 7 22.21 35.10 9.76
C SER A 7 21.12 34.31 9.01
N LEU A 8 20.63 34.84 7.89
CA LEU A 8 19.65 34.17 7.03
C LEU A 8 20.31 33.05 6.20
N MET A 9 21.58 33.24 5.79
CA MET A 9 22.34 32.24 5.03
C MET A 9 22.73 31.03 5.91
N LEU A 10 23.08 31.23 7.18
CA LEU A 10 23.46 30.13 8.08
C LEU A 10 22.30 29.20 8.46
N CYS A 11 21.07 29.75 8.56
CA CYS A 11 19.86 29.00 8.87
C CYS A 11 19.32 28.21 7.64
N LEU A 12 19.57 28.72 6.43
CA LEU A 12 19.23 28.02 5.18
C LEU A 12 20.25 26.90 4.86
N LEU A 13 21.53 27.08 5.21
CA LEU A 13 22.53 26.01 5.09
C LEU A 13 22.31 24.86 6.07
N SER A 14 21.90 25.11 7.32
CA SER A 14 21.64 24.02 8.28
C SER A 14 20.43 23.17 7.87
N CYS A 15 19.29 23.78 7.52
CA CYS A 15 18.10 23.05 7.09
C CYS A 15 18.31 22.22 5.80
N SER A 16 19.11 22.72 4.85
CA SER A 16 19.42 21.99 3.62
C SER A 16 20.36 20.81 3.85
N VAL A 17 21.34 20.94 4.75
CA VAL A 17 22.25 19.83 5.13
C VAL A 17 21.48 18.73 5.88
N PHE A 18 20.59 19.08 6.81
CA PHE A 18 19.78 18.09 7.55
C PHE A 18 18.77 17.35 6.66
N ALA A 19 18.15 18.03 5.69
CA ALA A 19 17.23 17.39 4.75
C ALA A 19 17.96 16.49 3.74
N GLN A 20 19.19 16.85 3.35
CA GLN A 20 20.01 16.03 2.46
C GLN A 20 20.57 14.80 3.18
N SER A 21 20.87 14.90 4.49
CA SER A 21 21.31 13.76 5.30
C SER A 21 20.20 12.74 5.56
N SER A 22 18.95 13.19 5.79
CA SER A 22 17.81 12.27 6.04
C SER A 22 17.41 11.48 4.79
N LYS A 23 17.47 12.11 3.60
CA LYS A 23 17.23 11.41 2.33
C LYS A 23 18.29 10.34 2.07
N GLN A 24 19.58 10.68 2.23
CA GLN A 24 20.66 9.70 2.01
C GLN A 24 20.54 8.49 2.95
N GLU A 25 20.19 8.74 4.21
CA GLU A 25 19.96 7.67 5.20
C GLU A 25 18.73 6.81 4.84
N CYS A 26 17.59 7.42 4.48
CA CYS A 26 16.41 6.67 4.03
C CYS A 26 16.76 5.71 2.89
N TYR A 27 17.46 6.20 1.86
CA TYR A 27 17.87 5.37 0.72
C TYR A 27 18.92 4.32 1.08
N SER A 28 19.79 4.54 2.07
CA SER A 28 20.73 3.50 2.50
C SER A 28 20.02 2.37 3.24
N TYR A 29 19.00 2.68 4.04
CA TYR A 29 18.17 1.67 4.70
C TYR A 29 17.36 0.87 3.69
N LEU A 30 16.69 1.54 2.73
CA LEU A 30 15.94 0.84 1.69
C LEU A 30 16.82 -0.10 0.85
N ARG A 31 18.06 0.31 0.50
CA ARG A 31 19.00 -0.57 -0.21
C ARG A 31 19.42 -1.78 0.60
N THR A 32 19.54 -1.62 1.91
CA THR A 32 20.03 -2.68 2.81
C THR A 32 18.91 -3.67 3.15
N TYR A 33 17.73 -3.16 3.47
CA TYR A 33 16.67 -3.94 4.12
C TYR A 33 15.46 -4.23 3.24
N THR A 34 15.26 -3.46 2.16
CA THR A 34 14.12 -3.65 1.23
C THR A 34 14.55 -3.45 -0.24
N PRO A 35 15.58 -4.15 -0.73
CA PRO A 35 16.18 -3.89 -2.03
C PRO A 35 15.24 -4.15 -3.21
N GLU A 36 14.28 -5.07 -3.08
CA GLU A 36 13.31 -5.34 -4.15
C GLU A 36 12.28 -4.22 -4.24
N SER A 37 11.76 -3.77 -3.10
CA SER A 37 10.79 -2.67 -3.03
C SER A 37 11.36 -1.30 -3.38
N LEU A 38 12.70 -1.14 -3.40
CA LEU A 38 13.36 0.12 -3.75
C LEU A 38 13.13 0.56 -5.21
N GLY A 39 12.79 -0.37 -6.13
CA GLY A 39 12.66 -0.07 -7.56
C GLY A 39 11.69 1.08 -7.85
N ILE A 40 10.55 1.13 -7.15
CA ILE A 40 9.54 2.18 -7.33
C ILE A 40 10.09 3.59 -7.01
N LEU A 41 10.92 3.74 -5.98
CA LEU A 41 11.53 5.03 -5.63
C LEU A 41 12.56 5.48 -6.68
N LYS A 42 13.33 4.55 -7.25
CA LYS A 42 14.27 4.88 -8.33
C LYS A 42 13.52 5.46 -9.53
N ILE A 43 12.32 4.97 -9.80
CA ILE A 43 11.48 5.49 -10.88
C ILE A 43 10.95 6.88 -10.52
N ILE A 44 10.37 7.05 -9.33
CA ILE A 44 9.80 8.33 -8.86
C ILE A 44 10.83 9.47 -8.93
N GLU A 45 12.07 9.23 -8.49
CA GLU A 45 13.14 10.24 -8.51
C GLU A 45 13.45 10.79 -9.91
N ASN A 46 13.14 10.01 -10.94
CA ASN A 46 13.45 10.35 -12.34
C ASN A 46 12.21 10.82 -13.13
N ILE A 47 11.05 10.99 -12.48
CA ILE A 47 9.84 11.51 -13.14
C ILE A 47 10.07 12.97 -13.55
N PRO A 48 9.98 13.31 -14.85
CA PRO A 48 10.06 14.69 -15.31
C PRO A 48 8.89 15.52 -14.74
N SER A 49 9.12 16.78 -14.43
CA SER A 49 8.03 17.66 -13.95
C SER A 49 7.08 18.14 -15.04
N LYS A 50 7.41 17.90 -16.32
CA LYS A 50 6.62 18.32 -17.48
C LYS A 50 6.45 17.16 -18.44
N HIS A 51 5.21 16.94 -18.87
CA HIS A 51 4.82 15.89 -19.80
C HIS A 51 4.11 16.51 -21.00
N LYS A 52 4.47 16.08 -22.21
CA LYS A 52 3.79 16.50 -23.43
C LYS A 52 2.96 15.33 -23.95
N ILE A 53 1.65 15.48 -23.96
CA ILE A 53 0.69 14.43 -24.35
C ILE A 53 -0.20 14.99 -25.45
N LYS A 54 -0.16 14.40 -26.65
CA LYS A 54 -0.90 14.87 -27.84
C LYS A 54 -0.86 16.40 -28.06
N GLY A 55 0.30 17.03 -27.81
CA GLY A 55 0.50 18.48 -27.98
C GLY A 55 0.19 19.35 -26.76
N ILE A 56 -0.45 18.79 -25.72
CA ILE A 56 -0.77 19.47 -24.47
C ILE A 56 0.40 19.28 -23.49
N THR A 57 0.79 20.35 -22.78
CA THR A 57 1.82 20.26 -21.73
C THR A 57 1.16 20.23 -20.37
N ILE A 58 1.38 19.15 -19.64
CA ILE A 58 0.98 18.97 -18.23
C ILE A 58 2.21 19.20 -17.37
N THR A 59 2.06 19.98 -16.30
CA THR A 59 3.13 20.24 -15.32
C THR A 59 2.70 19.67 -13.97
N LEU A 60 3.49 18.74 -13.44
CA LEU A 60 3.27 18.19 -12.10
C LEU A 60 3.90 19.11 -11.04
N SER A 61 3.25 19.24 -9.89
CA SER A 61 3.82 19.96 -8.74
C SER A 61 5.06 19.26 -8.20
N ARG A 62 5.88 20.00 -7.42
CA ARG A 62 7.16 19.50 -6.87
C ARG A 62 6.97 18.20 -6.07
N GLY A 63 7.86 17.24 -6.33
CA GLY A 63 7.68 15.82 -6.05
C GLY A 63 7.68 15.39 -4.60
N PHE A 64 7.04 14.23 -4.41
CA PHE A 64 7.04 13.42 -3.21
C PHE A 64 8.44 13.24 -2.60
N LYS A 65 8.46 13.20 -1.27
CA LYS A 65 9.68 13.08 -0.46
C LYS A 65 9.57 11.85 0.44
N PRO A 66 10.12 10.69 0.05
CA PRO A 66 10.04 9.45 0.84
C PRO A 66 10.60 9.64 2.25
N GLU A 67 11.60 10.51 2.44
CA GLU A 67 12.18 10.81 3.73
C GLU A 67 11.22 11.45 4.75
N ASN A 68 10.05 11.95 4.33
CA ASN A 68 9.02 12.45 5.26
C ASN A 68 8.32 11.33 6.06
N TYR A 69 8.40 10.10 5.54
CA TYR A 69 7.81 8.89 6.13
C TYR A 69 8.87 8.00 6.77
N PHE A 70 10.14 8.25 6.49
CA PHE A 70 11.27 7.63 7.18
C PHE A 70 11.41 8.24 8.58
N ARG A 71 11.00 7.49 9.60
CA ARG A 71 10.86 8.00 10.98
C ARG A 71 11.42 6.99 11.97
N GLY A 72 11.83 7.47 13.13
CA GLY A 72 12.35 6.62 14.19
C GLY A 72 13.57 7.19 14.89
N ARG A 73 13.80 6.76 16.12
CA ARG A 73 15.02 7.11 16.88
C ARG A 73 16.02 5.95 16.90
N THR A 74 15.52 4.73 16.90
CA THR A 74 16.34 3.50 16.85
C THR A 74 16.49 3.00 15.41
N GLU A 75 17.41 2.04 15.21
CA GLU A 75 17.52 1.34 13.93
C GLU A 75 16.24 0.55 13.61
N THR A 76 15.70 -0.16 14.61
CA THR A 76 14.43 -0.90 14.49
C THR A 76 13.27 0.01 14.06
N ASP A 77 13.13 1.19 14.68
CA ASP A 77 12.07 2.15 14.30
C ASP A 77 12.19 2.59 12.83
N LYS A 78 13.44 2.83 12.39
CA LYS A 78 13.73 3.26 11.03
C LYS A 78 13.40 2.16 10.02
N ILE A 79 13.80 0.92 10.32
CA ILE A 79 13.49 -0.26 9.50
C ILE A 79 11.97 -0.51 9.46
N SER A 80 11.29 -0.41 10.61
CA SER A 80 9.84 -0.59 10.65
C SER A 80 9.11 0.46 9.79
N SER A 81 9.62 1.70 9.72
CA SER A 81 9.02 2.76 8.91
C SER A 81 9.13 2.57 7.39
N LEU A 82 10.00 1.65 6.92
CA LEU A 82 10.21 1.44 5.48
C LEU A 82 8.94 0.96 4.76
N ASN A 83 8.07 0.20 5.45
CA ASN A 83 6.77 -0.20 4.90
C ASN A 83 5.92 1.02 4.49
N THR A 84 5.93 2.07 5.31
CA THR A 84 5.17 3.31 5.13
C THR A 84 5.83 4.15 4.06
N VAL A 85 7.16 4.19 4.01
CA VAL A 85 7.90 4.85 2.92
C VAL A 85 7.49 4.26 1.57
N ILE A 86 7.47 2.93 1.45
CA ILE A 86 7.07 2.26 0.20
C ILE A 86 5.59 2.46 -0.13
N HIS A 87 4.71 2.31 0.86
CA HIS A 87 3.27 2.53 0.72
C HIS A 87 2.96 3.92 0.14
N GLU A 88 3.53 4.96 0.74
CA GLU A 88 3.28 6.35 0.35
C GLU A 88 3.97 6.69 -0.98
N SER A 89 5.11 6.05 -1.27
CA SER A 89 5.78 6.17 -2.58
C SER A 89 4.89 5.62 -3.70
N HIS A 90 4.11 4.57 -3.45
CA HIS A 90 3.20 4.05 -4.46
C HIS A 90 2.13 5.07 -4.85
N HIS A 91 1.54 5.82 -3.92
CA HIS A 91 0.54 6.83 -4.27
C HIS A 91 1.10 7.94 -5.20
N GLU A 92 2.35 8.36 -4.97
CA GLU A 92 3.03 9.28 -5.91
C GLU A 92 3.26 8.60 -7.26
N PHE A 93 3.82 7.39 -7.27
CA PHE A 93 4.05 6.65 -8.50
C PHE A 93 2.75 6.49 -9.30
N ASN A 94 1.67 6.13 -8.61
CA ASN A 94 0.38 5.82 -9.19
C ASN A 94 -0.18 6.98 -9.99
N SER A 95 -0.12 8.17 -9.41
CA SER A 95 -0.62 9.39 -10.03
C SER A 95 0.37 10.02 -11.01
N ALA A 96 1.66 10.07 -10.68
CA ALA A 96 2.66 10.78 -11.47
C ALA A 96 3.16 9.98 -12.68
N TYR A 97 3.39 8.67 -12.51
CA TYR A 97 3.97 7.85 -13.57
C TYR A 97 2.99 7.57 -14.72
N ALA A 98 1.69 7.68 -14.47
CA ALA A 98 0.68 7.64 -15.54
C ALA A 98 0.98 8.69 -16.63
N TYR A 99 1.38 9.91 -16.25
CA TYR A 99 1.75 10.96 -17.21
C TYR A 99 3.05 10.66 -17.97
N VAL A 100 3.99 9.92 -17.35
CA VAL A 100 5.18 9.43 -18.05
C VAL A 100 4.74 8.50 -19.17
N LEU A 101 3.93 7.48 -18.87
CA LEU A 101 3.46 6.51 -19.87
C LEU A 101 2.66 7.19 -20.99
N LEU A 102 1.71 8.07 -20.64
CA LEU A 102 0.91 8.82 -21.60
C LEU A 102 1.75 9.75 -22.50
N SER A 103 2.88 10.26 -22.01
CA SER A 103 3.76 11.13 -22.82
C SER A 103 4.60 10.37 -23.84
N HIS A 104 4.83 9.07 -23.62
CA HIS A 104 5.56 8.21 -24.56
C HIS A 104 4.61 7.63 -25.60
N GLU A 105 3.50 7.03 -25.15
CA GLU A 105 2.56 6.31 -26.01
C GLU A 105 1.12 6.48 -25.49
N PRO A 106 0.47 7.62 -25.76
CA PRO A 106 -0.91 7.82 -25.32
C PRO A 106 -1.87 6.87 -26.07
N PRO A 107 -2.90 6.32 -25.40
CA PRO A 107 -3.95 5.55 -26.06
C PRO A 107 -4.57 6.30 -27.24
N LYS A 108 -5.01 5.54 -28.26
CA LYS A 108 -5.62 6.12 -29.47
C LYS A 108 -6.82 7.00 -29.12
N ASP A 109 -7.63 6.54 -28.18
CA ASP A 109 -8.83 7.18 -27.63
C ASP A 109 -8.53 8.11 -26.43
N TYR A 110 -7.26 8.47 -26.16
CA TYR A 110 -6.95 9.44 -25.12
C TYR A 110 -7.62 10.79 -25.40
N GLU A 111 -8.35 11.29 -24.40
CA GLU A 111 -8.95 12.62 -24.36
C GLU A 111 -8.35 13.48 -23.24
N PHE A 112 -8.37 14.79 -23.43
CA PHE A 112 -7.93 15.73 -22.39
C PHE A 112 -8.97 15.73 -21.27
N ALA A 113 -8.53 15.46 -20.04
CA ALA A 113 -9.32 15.21 -18.82
C ALA A 113 -9.70 13.74 -18.53
N ASP A 114 -9.30 12.79 -19.38
CA ASP A 114 -9.27 11.38 -18.97
C ASP A 114 -8.37 11.22 -17.73
N GLU A 115 -8.83 10.43 -16.76
CA GLU A 115 -8.02 10.06 -15.60
C GLU A 115 -7.33 8.71 -15.83
N TYR A 116 -6.08 8.61 -15.37
CA TYR A 116 -5.29 7.40 -15.43
C TYR A 116 -4.48 7.19 -14.15
N SER A 117 -4.24 5.92 -13.84
CA SER A 117 -3.34 5.47 -12.77
C SER A 117 -2.34 4.45 -13.31
N ALA A 118 -1.11 4.47 -12.78
CA ALA A 118 -0.07 3.50 -13.08
C ALA A 118 0.17 2.57 -11.87
N PHE A 119 0.25 1.26 -12.08
CA PHE A 119 0.52 0.31 -11.00
C PHE A 119 1.85 -0.40 -11.21
N TYR A 120 2.70 -0.39 -10.18
CA TYR A 120 4.07 -0.91 -10.21
C TYR A 120 4.15 -2.32 -9.63
N TYR A 121 4.62 -3.30 -10.40
CA TYR A 121 4.95 -4.63 -9.87
C TYR A 121 6.44 -4.92 -9.93
N ALA A 122 7.10 -4.45 -10.99
CA ALA A 122 8.54 -4.47 -11.20
C ALA A 122 8.92 -3.40 -12.23
N ASP A 123 10.24 -3.20 -12.43
CA ASP A 123 10.76 -2.18 -13.35
C ASP A 123 10.29 -2.38 -14.81
N ASP A 124 10.01 -3.62 -15.22
CA ASP A 124 9.51 -4.01 -16.54
C ASP A 124 8.01 -4.37 -16.56
N ASP A 125 7.31 -4.14 -15.46
CA ASP A 125 5.93 -4.58 -15.24
C ASP A 125 5.12 -3.49 -14.56
N ILE A 126 4.73 -2.52 -15.39
CA ILE A 126 3.95 -1.35 -15.00
C ILE A 126 2.69 -1.32 -15.87
N ILE A 127 1.53 -1.19 -15.23
CA ILE A 127 0.24 -1.25 -15.92
C ILE A 127 -0.45 0.11 -15.82
N LEU A 128 -0.76 0.71 -16.96
CA LEU A 128 -1.56 1.93 -17.07
C LEU A 128 -3.05 1.57 -17.13
N VAL A 129 -3.87 2.20 -16.29
CA VAL A 129 -5.32 2.02 -16.27
C VAL A 129 -6.00 3.33 -16.62
N LYS A 130 -6.88 3.29 -17.63
CA LYS A 130 -7.86 4.37 -17.86
C LYS A 130 -9.02 4.21 -16.87
N HIS A 131 -9.36 5.30 -16.18
CA HIS A 131 -10.54 5.34 -15.33
C HIS A 131 -11.81 5.46 -16.19
N GLY A 132 -12.85 4.72 -15.81
CA GLY A 132 -14.19 4.80 -16.41
C GLY A 132 -15.20 5.44 -15.45
N GLU A 133 -16.49 5.16 -15.65
CA GLU A 133 -17.51 5.61 -14.72
C GLU A 133 -17.29 5.09 -13.30
N ILE A 134 -17.58 5.95 -12.32
CA ILE A 134 -17.47 5.65 -10.89
C ILE A 134 -18.61 6.29 -10.12
N PHE A 135 -18.92 5.70 -8.97
CA PHE A 135 -19.62 6.35 -7.86
C PHE A 135 -18.72 6.44 -6.62
N ASN A 136 -19.11 7.26 -5.65
CA ASN A 136 -18.28 7.52 -4.49
C ASN A 136 -18.31 6.33 -3.51
N SER A 137 -17.15 5.84 -3.03
CA SER A 137 -17.12 4.68 -2.13
C SER A 137 -17.82 4.93 -0.78
N ASN A 138 -18.05 6.18 -0.36
CA ASN A 138 -18.87 6.49 0.83
C ASN A 138 -20.31 5.98 0.73
N GLU A 139 -20.80 5.71 -0.48
CA GLU A 139 -22.13 5.15 -0.66
C GLU A 139 -22.25 3.72 -0.09
N LEU A 140 -21.12 3.04 0.13
CA LEU A 140 -21.06 1.74 0.82
C LEU A 140 -21.35 1.83 2.32
N LYS A 141 -21.44 3.02 2.90
CA LYS A 141 -21.58 3.21 4.36
C LYS A 141 -22.81 2.53 4.99
N ARG A 142 -23.85 2.31 4.19
CA ARG A 142 -25.09 1.62 4.61
C ARG A 142 -25.10 0.14 4.20
N GLU A 143 -24.21 -0.25 3.31
CA GLU A 143 -24.07 -1.61 2.79
C GLU A 143 -23.12 -2.48 3.62
N ILE A 144 -22.23 -1.84 4.38
CA ILE A 144 -21.28 -2.52 5.26
C ILE A 144 -21.85 -2.51 6.68
N PRO A 145 -22.28 -3.68 7.21
CA PRO A 145 -22.87 -3.76 8.53
C PRO A 145 -21.81 -3.52 9.61
N LYS A 146 -22.23 -3.11 10.81
CA LYS A 146 -21.31 -2.60 11.86
C LYS A 146 -20.27 -3.64 12.28
N GLU A 147 -20.64 -4.91 12.30
CA GLU A 147 -19.78 -6.04 12.62
C GLU A 147 -18.67 -6.29 11.58
N LEU A 148 -18.75 -5.66 10.40
CA LEU A 148 -17.72 -5.69 9.35
C LEU A 148 -17.04 -4.33 9.14
N GLN A 149 -17.37 -3.32 9.95
CA GLN A 149 -16.72 -2.01 9.91
C GLN A 149 -15.40 -2.08 10.68
N SER A 150 -14.35 -2.53 10.00
CA SER A 150 -12.99 -2.63 10.51
C SER A 150 -12.34 -1.25 10.74
N PHE A 151 -11.11 -1.24 11.28
CA PHE A 151 -10.35 0.01 11.48
C PHE A 151 -10.23 0.85 10.20
N ARG A 152 -9.98 0.21 9.05
CA ARG A 152 -9.82 0.90 7.75
C ARG A 152 -11.14 1.34 7.12
N TYR A 153 -12.29 0.89 7.61
CA TYR A 153 -13.59 1.41 7.15
C TYR A 153 -13.70 2.93 7.35
N LYS A 154 -13.21 3.44 8.49
CA LYS A 154 -13.37 4.86 8.84
C LYS A 154 -12.62 5.81 7.88
N PRO A 155 -11.32 5.62 7.60
CA PRO A 155 -10.63 6.45 6.63
C PRO A 155 -11.15 6.26 5.20
N TYR A 156 -11.38 5.02 4.75
CA TYR A 156 -11.55 4.76 3.32
C TYR A 156 -13.00 4.70 2.83
N ILE A 157 -13.96 4.45 3.72
CA ILE A 157 -15.38 4.37 3.37
C ILE A 157 -16.19 5.50 4.01
N ALA A 158 -16.14 5.66 5.33
CA ALA A 158 -17.01 6.64 6.00
C ALA A 158 -16.42 7.24 7.28
N PRO A 159 -16.50 8.57 7.48
CA PRO A 159 -17.38 9.53 6.81
C PRO A 159 -16.90 9.97 5.42
N ARG A 160 -17.75 10.73 4.71
CA ARG A 160 -17.40 11.27 3.40
C ARG A 160 -16.16 12.15 3.51
N SER A 161 -15.20 11.95 2.62
CA SER A 161 -13.93 12.67 2.55
C SER A 161 -13.51 12.88 1.08
N ASN A 162 -12.39 13.58 0.89
CA ASN A 162 -11.77 13.77 -0.43
C ASN A 162 -10.61 12.79 -0.67
N LEU A 163 -10.54 11.68 0.09
CA LEU A 163 -9.53 10.65 -0.13
C LEU A 163 -9.75 9.95 -1.47
N GLY A 164 -8.66 9.59 -2.15
CA GLY A 164 -8.67 8.93 -3.46
C GLY A 164 -9.61 7.71 -3.48
N SER A 165 -9.50 6.86 -2.47
CA SER A 165 -10.41 5.73 -2.21
C SER A 165 -11.91 6.02 -2.25
N GLN A 166 -12.32 7.26 -1.93
CA GLN A 166 -13.72 7.68 -2.01
C GLN A 166 -14.04 8.41 -3.32
N VAL A 167 -13.19 9.33 -3.76
CA VAL A 167 -13.49 10.19 -4.92
C VAL A 167 -13.24 9.51 -6.26
N GLN A 168 -12.32 8.54 -6.33
CA GLN A 168 -12.01 7.74 -7.52
C GLN A 168 -12.66 6.35 -7.49
N GLY A 169 -13.58 6.10 -6.55
CA GLY A 169 -14.32 4.84 -6.46
C GLY A 169 -13.41 3.61 -6.37
N ILE A 170 -13.67 2.62 -7.23
CA ILE A 170 -12.90 1.37 -7.26
C ILE A 170 -11.41 1.58 -7.62
N TYR A 171 -11.07 2.59 -8.42
CA TYR A 171 -9.68 2.87 -8.78
C TYR A 171 -8.89 3.35 -7.57
N GLY A 172 -9.47 4.24 -6.76
CA GLY A 172 -8.87 4.68 -5.50
C GLY A 172 -8.82 3.57 -4.45
N LEU A 173 -9.83 2.69 -4.40
CA LEU A 173 -9.75 1.51 -3.52
C LEU A 173 -8.62 0.56 -3.94
N LEU A 174 -8.38 0.43 -5.25
CA LEU A 174 -7.31 -0.41 -5.78
C LEU A 174 -5.92 0.23 -5.60
N ASP A 175 -5.81 1.56 -5.67
CA ASP A 175 -4.61 2.30 -5.31
C ASP A 175 -4.18 1.98 -3.87
N GLU A 176 -5.09 2.14 -2.90
CA GLU A 176 -4.84 1.76 -1.51
C GLU A 176 -4.51 0.27 -1.35
N PHE A 177 -5.28 -0.62 -1.99
CA PHE A 177 -5.06 -2.06 -1.92
C PHE A 177 -3.64 -2.43 -2.37
N HIS A 178 -3.18 -1.81 -3.46
CA HIS A 178 -1.86 -2.04 -4.01
C HIS A 178 -0.75 -1.35 -3.19
N SER A 179 -0.98 -0.15 -2.65
CA SER A 179 -0.06 0.49 -1.70
C SER A 179 0.16 -0.36 -0.45
N TYR A 180 -0.88 -0.98 0.10
CA TYR A 180 -0.75 -1.92 1.22
C TYR A 180 -0.02 -3.20 0.83
N TYR A 181 -0.23 -3.72 -0.38
CA TYR A 181 0.53 -4.86 -0.89
C TYR A 181 2.04 -4.53 -0.91
N LEU A 182 2.44 -3.42 -1.54
CA LEU A 182 3.85 -3.03 -1.64
C LEU A 182 4.46 -2.70 -0.27
N GLY A 183 3.74 -1.99 0.60
CA GLY A 183 4.20 -1.73 1.97
C GLY A 183 4.37 -3.01 2.79
N THR A 184 3.45 -3.98 2.66
CA THR A 184 3.59 -5.29 3.32
C THR A 184 4.77 -6.06 2.77
N LYS A 185 4.98 -6.04 1.44
CA LYS A 185 6.13 -6.68 0.79
C LYS A 185 7.44 -6.14 1.37
N ALA A 186 7.56 -4.82 1.46
CA ALA A 186 8.71 -4.18 2.06
C ALA A 186 8.92 -4.60 3.53
N SER A 187 7.85 -4.73 4.33
CA SER A 187 7.96 -5.24 5.70
C SER A 187 8.48 -6.67 5.75
N MET A 188 8.01 -7.54 4.86
CA MET A 188 8.44 -8.94 4.76
C MET A 188 9.93 -9.07 4.41
N GLU A 189 10.45 -8.19 3.54
CA GLU A 189 11.89 -8.14 3.21
C GLU A 189 12.78 -7.88 4.43
N THR A 190 12.26 -7.19 5.47
CA THR A 190 13.00 -6.92 6.70
C THR A 190 13.13 -8.12 7.65
N PHE A 191 12.49 -9.26 7.35
CA PHE A 191 12.45 -10.40 8.28
C PHE A 191 13.85 -10.87 8.72
N THR A 192 14.81 -10.95 7.81
CA THR A 192 16.19 -11.37 8.12
C THR A 192 16.86 -10.47 9.17
N TYR A 193 16.58 -9.16 9.17
CA TYR A 193 17.08 -8.26 10.21
C TYR A 193 16.60 -8.67 11.61
N TYR A 194 15.31 -8.94 11.74
CA TYR A 194 14.72 -9.39 13.01
C TYR A 194 15.19 -10.79 13.40
N GLN A 195 15.45 -11.67 12.42
CA GLN A 195 16.07 -12.98 12.71
C GLN A 195 17.46 -12.85 13.32
N GLU A 196 18.28 -11.92 12.83
CA GLU A 196 19.61 -11.67 13.38
C GLU A 196 19.54 -11.08 14.79
N LEU A 197 18.65 -10.11 15.03
CA LEU A 197 18.42 -9.57 16.38
C LEU A 197 17.93 -10.65 17.35
N ALA A 198 17.06 -11.55 16.89
CA ALA A 198 16.47 -12.61 17.68
C ALA A 198 17.48 -13.65 18.22
N LYS A 199 18.71 -13.70 17.67
CA LYS A 199 19.78 -14.52 18.22
C LYS A 199 20.20 -14.09 19.63
N THR A 200 20.05 -12.81 19.95
CA THR A 200 20.37 -12.25 21.27
C THR A 200 19.15 -11.81 22.04
N ASP A 201 18.07 -11.43 21.35
CA ASP A 201 16.81 -11.01 21.96
C ASP A 201 15.63 -11.57 21.17
N ILE A 202 15.12 -12.73 21.58
CA ILE A 202 13.99 -13.43 20.92
C ILE A 202 12.74 -12.53 20.79
N GLN A 203 12.60 -11.52 21.65
CA GLN A 203 11.47 -10.59 21.63
C GLN A 203 11.50 -9.65 20.41
N ALA A 204 12.64 -9.53 19.70
CA ALA A 204 12.75 -8.77 18.46
C ALA A 204 11.75 -9.25 17.39
N TYR A 205 11.35 -10.52 17.41
CA TYR A 205 10.31 -11.01 16.52
C TYR A 205 8.95 -10.35 16.71
N LEU A 206 8.63 -9.89 17.93
CA LEU A 206 7.36 -9.21 18.17
C LEU A 206 7.29 -7.85 17.44
N ASP A 207 8.43 -7.20 17.22
CA ASP A 207 8.49 -5.95 16.45
C ASP A 207 8.23 -6.23 14.96
N PHE A 208 8.78 -7.31 14.41
CA PHE A 208 8.46 -7.78 13.05
C PHE A 208 6.97 -8.10 12.89
N ILE A 209 6.41 -8.89 13.82
CA ILE A 209 4.99 -9.25 13.81
C ILE A 209 4.13 -7.99 13.86
N SER A 210 4.38 -7.10 14.83
CA SER A 210 3.60 -5.87 14.98
C SER A 210 3.66 -4.97 13.74
N ASN A 211 4.81 -4.90 13.07
CA ASN A 211 4.98 -4.06 11.87
C ASN A 211 4.28 -4.63 10.63
N THR A 212 4.23 -5.95 10.51
CA THR A 212 3.76 -6.64 9.30
C THR A 212 2.28 -7.03 9.38
N CYS A 213 1.82 -7.41 10.56
CA CYS A 213 0.46 -7.86 10.85
C CYS A 213 -0.61 -6.87 10.34
N SER A 214 -0.56 -5.61 10.79
CA SER A 214 -1.59 -4.62 10.44
C SER A 214 -1.75 -4.44 8.93
N SER A 215 -0.64 -4.40 8.19
CA SER A 215 -0.63 -4.23 6.75
C SER A 215 -1.10 -5.50 6.03
N SER A 216 -0.73 -6.68 6.52
CA SER A 216 -1.22 -7.96 5.99
C SER A 216 -2.75 -8.07 6.04
N TRP A 217 -3.37 -7.56 7.11
CA TRP A 217 -4.84 -7.59 7.26
C TRP A 217 -5.58 -6.63 6.33
N ALA A 218 -4.89 -5.61 5.81
CA ALA A 218 -5.47 -4.73 4.80
C ALA A 218 -5.92 -5.52 3.56
N PHE A 219 -5.34 -6.70 3.30
CA PHE A 219 -5.78 -7.62 2.26
C PHE A 219 -7.28 -7.92 2.34
N TYR A 220 -7.76 -8.38 3.50
CA TYR A 220 -9.18 -8.76 3.65
C TYR A 220 -10.10 -7.54 3.59
N GLU A 221 -9.67 -6.42 4.18
CA GLU A 221 -10.46 -5.18 4.20
C GLU A 221 -10.64 -4.62 2.78
N PHE A 222 -9.56 -4.45 2.02
CA PHE A 222 -9.66 -3.89 0.66
C PHE A 222 -10.24 -4.88 -0.35
N LYS A 223 -9.97 -6.19 -0.23
CA LYS A 223 -10.67 -7.21 -1.02
C LYS A 223 -12.17 -7.10 -0.78
N TYR A 224 -12.61 -6.97 0.48
CA TYR A 224 -14.02 -6.79 0.82
C TYR A 224 -14.60 -5.47 0.30
N PHE A 225 -13.91 -4.34 0.49
CA PHE A 225 -14.39 -3.04 0.01
C PHE A 225 -14.55 -3.01 -1.52
N SER A 226 -13.57 -3.54 -2.27
CA SER A 226 -13.67 -3.66 -3.73
C SER A 226 -14.84 -4.55 -4.15
N LEU A 227 -15.05 -5.69 -3.49
CA LEU A 227 -16.18 -6.58 -3.81
C LEU A 227 -17.54 -5.94 -3.46
N LYS A 228 -17.64 -5.23 -2.33
CA LYS A 228 -18.84 -4.45 -2.00
C LYS A 228 -19.10 -3.32 -2.99
N TYR A 229 -18.05 -2.68 -3.50
CA TYR A 229 -18.15 -1.72 -4.57
C TYR A 229 -18.74 -2.37 -5.84
N LEU A 230 -18.18 -3.50 -6.28
CA LEU A 230 -18.68 -4.23 -7.44
C LEU A 230 -20.11 -4.74 -7.24
N GLN A 231 -20.47 -5.18 -6.04
CA GLN A 231 -21.82 -5.65 -5.72
C GLN A 231 -22.83 -4.50 -5.83
N LYS A 232 -22.49 -3.33 -5.27
CA LYS A 232 -23.31 -2.13 -5.39
C LYS A 232 -23.40 -1.65 -6.83
N ALA A 233 -22.30 -1.65 -7.58
CA ALA A 233 -22.30 -1.35 -9.00
C ALA A 233 -23.28 -2.26 -9.74
N LYS A 234 -23.20 -3.58 -9.51
CA LYS A 234 -24.05 -4.57 -10.16
C LYS A 234 -25.54 -4.34 -9.88
N ASN A 235 -25.90 -3.95 -8.66
CA ASN A 235 -27.29 -3.82 -8.23
C ASN A 235 -27.89 -2.45 -8.58
N ASP A 236 -27.12 -1.37 -8.42
CA ASP A 236 -27.64 0.00 -8.44
C ASP A 236 -27.10 0.83 -9.62
N TYR A 237 -25.94 0.45 -10.20
CA TYR A 237 -25.27 1.14 -11.31
C TYR A 237 -24.87 0.16 -12.43
N PRO A 238 -25.85 -0.50 -13.08
CA PRO A 238 -25.57 -1.62 -13.99
C PRO A 238 -24.69 -1.23 -15.20
N GLU A 239 -24.76 0.01 -15.69
CA GLU A 239 -23.86 0.47 -16.76
C GLU A 239 -22.43 0.61 -16.26
N THR A 240 -22.22 1.28 -15.11
CA THR A 240 -20.91 1.32 -14.44
C THR A 240 -20.37 -0.10 -14.21
N TYR A 241 -21.18 -1.05 -13.74
CA TYR A 241 -20.73 -2.44 -13.56
C TYR A 241 -20.27 -3.07 -14.89
N LYS A 242 -21.01 -2.89 -15.99
CA LYS A 242 -20.60 -3.39 -17.32
C LYS A 242 -19.27 -2.79 -17.76
N GLU A 243 -19.06 -1.49 -17.54
CA GLU A 243 -17.80 -0.83 -17.87
C GLU A 243 -16.63 -1.38 -17.05
N LEU A 244 -16.81 -1.53 -15.74
CA LEU A 244 -15.79 -2.13 -14.88
C LEU A 244 -15.44 -3.56 -15.31
N MET A 245 -16.44 -4.36 -15.72
CA MET A 245 -16.23 -5.73 -16.21
C MET A 245 -15.53 -5.77 -17.58
N ALA A 246 -15.72 -4.73 -18.41
CA ALA A 246 -15.08 -4.58 -19.72
C ALA A 246 -13.67 -3.98 -19.63
N ASN A 247 -13.33 -3.32 -18.52
CA ASN A 247 -12.01 -2.72 -18.30
C ASN A 247 -10.98 -3.81 -17.93
N ASN A 248 -10.33 -4.38 -18.95
CA ASN A 248 -9.36 -5.45 -18.78
C ASN A 248 -8.15 -5.06 -17.93
N GLU A 249 -7.65 -3.83 -18.02
CA GLU A 249 -6.49 -3.40 -17.22
C GLU A 249 -6.85 -3.25 -15.74
N LEU A 250 -8.03 -2.71 -15.42
CA LEU A 250 -8.54 -2.70 -14.06
C LEU A 250 -8.64 -4.12 -13.49
N ARG A 251 -9.25 -5.04 -14.24
CA ARG A 251 -9.41 -6.44 -13.82
C ARG A 251 -8.07 -7.14 -13.68
N ARG A 252 -7.13 -6.88 -14.58
CA ARG A 252 -5.76 -7.40 -14.53
C ARG A 252 -5.05 -6.96 -13.26
N ILE A 253 -5.13 -5.68 -12.90
CA ILE A 253 -4.47 -5.17 -11.68
C ILE A 253 -5.17 -5.69 -10.43
N TYR A 254 -6.50 -5.72 -10.39
CA TYR A 254 -7.20 -6.33 -9.26
C TYR A 254 -6.78 -7.80 -9.09
N THR A 255 -6.75 -8.57 -10.18
CA THR A 255 -6.33 -9.99 -10.16
C THR A 255 -4.92 -10.13 -9.62
N LYS A 256 -3.98 -9.35 -10.17
CA LYS A 256 -2.56 -9.45 -9.83
C LYS A 256 -2.28 -8.99 -8.42
N THR A 257 -2.80 -7.84 -7.99
CA THR A 257 -2.70 -7.36 -6.60
C THR A 257 -3.33 -8.34 -5.64
N SER A 258 -4.57 -8.78 -5.88
CA SER A 258 -5.26 -9.67 -4.95
C SER A 258 -4.56 -11.03 -4.83
N THR A 259 -4.07 -11.60 -5.92
CA THR A 259 -3.34 -12.88 -5.90
C THR A 259 -2.00 -12.74 -5.20
N ALA A 260 -1.19 -11.74 -5.56
CA ALA A 260 0.13 -11.53 -4.97
C ALA A 260 0.03 -11.20 -3.48
N PHE A 261 -0.97 -10.41 -3.08
CA PHE A 261 -1.16 -10.05 -1.68
C PHE A 261 -1.71 -11.23 -0.87
N GLU A 262 -2.59 -12.06 -1.43
CA GLU A 262 -3.03 -13.30 -0.77
C GLU A 262 -1.85 -14.25 -0.51
N GLN A 263 -0.96 -14.41 -1.50
CA GLN A 263 0.28 -15.18 -1.35
C GLN A 263 1.19 -14.60 -0.26
N LEU A 264 1.34 -13.28 -0.21
CA LEU A 264 2.15 -12.59 0.79
C LEU A 264 1.60 -12.75 2.21
N VAL A 265 0.27 -12.75 2.37
CA VAL A 265 -0.39 -13.03 3.66
C VAL A 265 -0.14 -14.47 4.10
N GLU A 266 -0.20 -15.44 3.18
CA GLU A 266 0.16 -16.83 3.50
C GLU A 266 1.64 -16.96 3.87
N GLU A 267 2.54 -16.26 3.17
CA GLU A 267 3.97 -16.21 3.54
C GLU A 267 4.16 -15.64 4.94
N PHE A 268 3.45 -14.56 5.30
CA PHE A 268 3.48 -14.01 6.66
C PHE A 268 3.08 -15.05 7.71
N HIS A 269 2.01 -15.83 7.47
CA HIS A 269 1.62 -16.94 8.36
C HIS A 269 2.65 -18.06 8.44
N GLN A 270 3.43 -18.28 7.39
CA GLN A 270 4.57 -19.20 7.45
C GLN A 270 5.71 -18.64 8.28
N LYS A 271 5.99 -17.34 8.22
CA LYS A 271 6.98 -16.69 9.09
C LYS A 271 6.57 -16.75 10.56
N GLU A 272 5.29 -16.57 10.89
CA GLU A 272 4.78 -16.77 12.25
C GLU A 272 5.09 -18.17 12.78
N LYS A 273 4.86 -19.22 11.98
CA LYS A 273 5.20 -20.60 12.34
C LYS A 273 6.70 -20.76 12.53
N GLN A 274 7.50 -20.21 11.62
CA GLN A 274 8.97 -20.23 11.72
C GLN A 274 9.47 -19.56 13.01
N ILE A 275 8.88 -18.42 13.39
CA ILE A 275 9.20 -17.72 14.64
C ILE A 275 8.89 -18.59 15.84
N MET A 276 7.71 -19.24 15.87
CA MET A 276 7.33 -20.12 16.99
C MET A 276 8.28 -21.33 17.12
N GLU A 277 8.70 -21.92 16.01
CA GLU A 277 9.69 -23.01 15.99
C GLU A 277 11.05 -22.55 16.53
N GLN A 278 11.49 -21.34 16.16
CA GLN A 278 12.75 -20.75 16.63
C GLN A 278 12.71 -20.41 18.12
N ALA A 279 11.60 -19.83 18.61
CA ALA A 279 11.39 -19.58 20.04
C ALA A 279 11.42 -20.89 20.84
N LYS A 280 10.72 -21.93 20.36
CA LYS A 280 10.74 -23.26 20.97
C LYS A 280 12.15 -23.86 21.02
N ALA A 281 12.93 -23.73 19.96
CA ALA A 281 14.32 -24.21 19.91
C ALA A 281 15.23 -23.46 20.92
N ALA A 282 14.92 -22.21 21.22
CA ALA A 282 15.58 -21.43 22.26
C ALA A 282 15.06 -21.71 23.68
N GLY A 283 14.12 -22.65 23.86
CA GLY A 283 13.51 -22.97 25.15
C GLY A 283 12.50 -21.92 25.63
N VAL A 284 11.97 -21.11 24.73
CA VAL A 284 11.02 -20.02 25.00
C VAL A 284 9.63 -20.43 24.51
N GLU A 285 8.62 -20.25 25.36
CA GLU A 285 7.23 -20.50 24.99
C GLU A 285 6.75 -19.47 23.96
N SER A 286 6.00 -19.92 22.96
CA SER A 286 5.34 -19.04 21.98
C SER A 286 4.06 -19.69 21.49
N TYR A 287 3.05 -18.88 21.26
CA TYR A 287 1.74 -19.32 20.78
C TYR A 287 0.97 -18.14 20.19
N THR A 288 -0.11 -18.45 19.50
CA THR A 288 -1.09 -17.46 19.05
C THR A 288 -2.42 -17.73 19.72
N ASP A 289 -3.13 -16.68 20.09
CA ASP A 289 -4.54 -16.74 20.43
C ASP A 289 -5.37 -15.95 19.41
N ASP A 290 -6.61 -15.59 19.76
CA ASP A 290 -7.53 -14.89 18.86
C ASP A 290 -7.13 -13.44 18.57
N GLU A 291 -6.29 -12.82 19.40
CA GLU A 291 -5.95 -11.40 19.28
C GLU A 291 -4.43 -11.16 19.20
N TYR A 292 -3.63 -12.04 19.78
CA TYR A 292 -2.22 -11.80 20.03
C TYR A 292 -1.29 -12.91 19.53
N PHE A 293 -0.07 -12.51 19.19
CA PHE A 293 1.09 -13.39 19.04
C PHE A 293 1.96 -13.21 20.28
N TRP A 294 2.26 -14.32 20.96
CA TRP A 294 3.00 -14.35 22.21
C TRP A 294 4.38 -14.96 22.04
N ILE A 295 5.38 -14.32 22.66
CA ILE A 295 6.69 -14.90 22.95
C ILE A 295 6.96 -14.65 24.43
N ASP A 296 7.11 -15.72 25.19
CA ASP A 296 7.20 -15.69 26.65
C ASP A 296 6.01 -14.92 27.26
N ASN A 297 6.28 -13.90 28.08
CA ASN A 297 5.28 -13.11 28.78
C ASN A 297 4.86 -11.84 28.02
N ARG A 298 5.29 -11.66 26.76
CA ARG A 298 5.00 -10.47 25.95
C ARG A 298 4.19 -10.85 24.71
N GLY A 299 3.12 -10.10 24.48
CA GLY A 299 2.22 -10.27 23.35
C GLY A 299 2.11 -9.01 22.52
N VAL A 300 1.97 -9.17 21.20
CA VAL A 300 1.62 -8.08 20.27
C VAL A 300 0.37 -8.42 19.50
N GLY A 301 -0.42 -7.40 19.17
CA GLY A 301 -1.65 -7.57 18.40
C GLY A 301 -1.32 -8.23 17.06
N ASN A 302 -1.94 -9.38 16.80
CA ASN A 302 -1.64 -10.21 15.66
C ASN A 302 -2.83 -10.42 14.73
N ARG A 303 -3.98 -9.80 15.02
CA ARG A 303 -5.14 -9.77 14.13
C ARG A 303 -5.69 -8.36 14.01
N GLY A 304 -6.19 -8.01 12.82
CA GLY A 304 -6.97 -6.79 12.62
C GLY A 304 -8.36 -6.93 13.25
N ASP A 305 -8.95 -5.82 13.68
CA ASP A 305 -10.34 -5.82 14.14
C ASP A 305 -11.25 -6.41 13.03
N LYS A 306 -12.16 -7.31 13.42
CA LYS A 306 -13.11 -8.01 12.53
C LYS A 306 -12.52 -8.94 11.47
N THR A 307 -11.23 -9.30 11.53
CA THR A 307 -10.57 -10.15 10.51
C THR A 307 -11.33 -11.45 10.21
N GLU A 308 -11.69 -12.21 11.24
CA GLU A 308 -12.40 -13.49 11.05
C GLU A 308 -13.82 -13.29 10.49
N ALA A 309 -14.50 -12.21 10.90
CA ALA A 309 -15.81 -11.86 10.34
C ALA A 309 -15.70 -11.48 8.85
N LEU A 310 -14.67 -10.73 8.46
CA LEU A 310 -14.39 -10.40 7.07
C LEU A 310 -14.02 -11.64 6.24
N LYS A 311 -13.18 -12.54 6.76
CA LYS A 311 -12.89 -13.83 6.11
C LYS A 311 -14.15 -14.65 5.89
N ALA A 312 -15.01 -14.76 6.91
CA ALA A 312 -16.28 -15.46 6.80
C ALA A 312 -17.20 -14.81 5.74
N GLU A 313 -17.26 -13.48 5.71
CA GLU A 313 -18.03 -12.74 4.71
C GLU A 313 -17.52 -12.97 3.29
N LEU A 314 -16.20 -12.89 3.09
CA LEU A 314 -15.55 -13.11 1.79
C LEU A 314 -15.72 -14.54 1.26
N ASN A 315 -15.93 -15.51 2.15
CA ASN A 315 -16.20 -16.91 1.80
C ASN A 315 -17.67 -17.19 1.46
N LYS A 316 -18.57 -16.22 1.62
CA LYS A 316 -19.96 -16.39 1.17
C LYS A 316 -20.01 -16.57 -0.34
N GLN A 317 -20.92 -17.44 -0.80
CA GLN A 317 -21.05 -17.81 -2.21
C GLN A 317 -21.16 -16.59 -3.14
N GLU A 318 -21.89 -15.55 -2.72
CA GLU A 318 -22.04 -14.33 -3.50
C GLU A 318 -20.72 -13.58 -3.70
N MET A 319 -19.92 -13.41 -2.64
CA MET A 319 -18.62 -12.75 -2.70
C MET A 319 -17.62 -13.54 -3.53
N VAL A 320 -17.59 -14.87 -3.33
CA VAL A 320 -16.75 -15.78 -4.13
C VAL A 320 -17.13 -15.71 -5.61
N ALA A 321 -18.43 -15.74 -5.94
CA ALA A 321 -18.91 -15.64 -7.31
C ALA A 321 -18.56 -14.30 -7.96
N LEU A 322 -18.71 -13.20 -7.22
CA LEU A 322 -18.37 -11.87 -7.69
C LEU A 322 -16.86 -11.71 -7.93
N HIS A 323 -16.04 -12.20 -7.00
CA HIS A 323 -14.58 -12.23 -7.15
C HIS A 323 -14.17 -13.03 -8.38
N ARG A 324 -14.69 -14.26 -8.54
CA ARG A 324 -14.41 -15.13 -9.70
C ARG A 324 -14.82 -14.50 -11.03
N ALA A 325 -15.93 -13.75 -11.04
CA ALA A 325 -16.37 -13.05 -12.24
C ALA A 325 -15.41 -11.91 -12.62
N PHE A 326 -14.84 -11.22 -11.63
CA PHE A 326 -14.02 -10.04 -11.85
C PHE A 326 -12.55 -10.36 -12.16
N ILE A 327 -11.98 -11.41 -11.59
CA ILE A 327 -10.60 -11.80 -11.92
C ILE A 327 -10.45 -12.25 -13.38
N LEU A 328 -9.23 -12.15 -13.90
CA LEU A 328 -8.83 -12.72 -15.19
C LEU A 328 -8.13 -14.07 -14.93
N ASN A 329 -8.46 -15.08 -15.74
CA ASN A 329 -7.83 -16.40 -15.68
C ASN A 329 -6.54 -16.46 -16.49
#